data_AF-A0A952V4B0-F1
#
_entry.id   AF-A0A952V4B0-F1
#
_cell.length_a   1.000
_cell.length_b   1.000
_cell.length_c   1.000
_cell.angle_alpha   90.00
_cell.angle_beta   90.00
_cell.angle_gamma   90.00
#
_symmetry.space_group_name_H-M   'P 1'
#
loop_
_entity.id
_entity.type
_entity.pdbx_description
1 polymer ?
#
loop_
_entity_poly.entity_id
_entity_poly.type
_entity_poly.pdbx_seq_one_letter_code
_entity_poly.pdbx_strand_id
1 'polypeptide(L)'
;MGDPLFDAILAAPDDDAARLVWADREGGARGELVVLQCSLAARTAPADQRELFARRAGELVRAHGAEWTPLASYARPTFVRGFVEEVTIALAELEGRAETIWRDEPLVRTLVVTDVAQYAVISSDGRYPWAIAAVTLEDVFARIPPGKVTSLALSPFAEATGIWEDLYRRPADFGRVCVRAVAGAPSLARVEEIVIPGVPDARALLAEQRGIRAPR
;
A
#
# COMPACT_ATOMS: atom_id res chain seq x y z
N MET A 1 14.32 4.51 -24.61
CA MET A 1 13.02 4.88 -25.21
C MET A 1 11.98 4.07 -24.44
N GLY A 2 11.02 4.71 -23.79
CA GLY A 2 9.99 4.01 -22.98
C GLY A 2 9.18 3.05 -23.84
N ASP A 3 8.63 2.00 -23.21
CA ASP A 3 7.72 1.06 -23.87
C ASP A 3 6.33 1.71 -24.02
N PRO A 4 5.85 2.01 -25.24
CA PRO A 4 4.60 2.73 -25.42
C PRO A 4 3.37 2.05 -24.81
N LEU A 5 3.36 0.71 -24.73
CA LEU A 5 2.26 -0.01 -24.07
C LEU A 5 2.30 0.20 -22.56
N PHE A 6 3.49 0.19 -21.97
CA PHE A 6 3.64 0.46 -20.56
C PHE A 6 3.30 1.92 -20.22
N ASP A 7 3.71 2.87 -21.06
CA ASP A 7 3.34 4.28 -20.93
C ASP A 7 1.81 4.47 -20.98
N ALA A 8 1.10 3.73 -21.84
CA ALA A 8 -0.35 3.74 -21.89
C ALA A 8 -1.00 3.18 -20.62
N ILE A 9 -0.45 2.11 -20.04
CA ILE A 9 -0.92 1.54 -18.76
C ILE A 9 -0.70 2.56 -17.63
N LEU A 10 0.43 3.27 -17.61
CA LEU A 10 0.71 4.32 -16.63
C LEU A 10 -0.23 5.52 -16.78
N ALA A 11 -0.61 5.86 -18.00
CA ALA A 11 -1.52 6.98 -18.28
C ALA A 11 -2.97 6.67 -17.89
N ALA A 12 -3.40 5.40 -18.00
CA ALA A 12 -4.75 4.94 -17.70
C ALA A 12 -4.73 3.65 -16.84
N PRO A 13 -4.33 3.74 -15.55
CA PRO A 13 -4.13 2.57 -14.70
C PRO A 13 -5.42 1.86 -14.30
N ASP A 14 -6.60 2.30 -14.72
CA ASP A 14 -7.85 1.54 -14.53
C ASP A 14 -8.42 0.99 -15.85
N ASP A 15 -7.77 1.27 -16.98
CA ASP A 15 -8.11 0.70 -18.27
C ASP A 15 -7.41 -0.65 -18.45
N ASP A 16 -8.20 -1.68 -18.75
CA ASP A 16 -7.69 -3.03 -19.00
C ASP A 16 -7.23 -3.20 -20.46
N ALA A 17 -7.62 -2.32 -21.38
CA ALA A 17 -7.32 -2.48 -22.81
C ALA A 17 -5.81 -2.53 -23.10
N ALA A 18 -5.04 -1.57 -22.57
CA ALA A 18 -3.59 -1.56 -22.74
C ALA A 18 -2.92 -2.75 -22.03
N ARG A 19 -3.46 -3.18 -20.88
CA ARG A 19 -2.96 -4.35 -20.14
C ARG A 19 -3.15 -5.65 -20.91
N LEU A 20 -4.31 -5.83 -21.54
CA LEU A 20 -4.60 -7.03 -22.32
C LEU A 20 -3.74 -7.10 -23.58
N VAL A 21 -3.48 -5.97 -24.25
CA VAL A 21 -2.53 -5.93 -25.37
C VAL A 21 -1.10 -6.21 -24.90
N TRP A 22 -0.71 -5.68 -23.74
CA TRP A 22 0.59 -6.00 -23.14
C TRP A 22 0.71 -7.51 -22.80
N ALA A 23 -0.36 -8.10 -22.26
CA ALA A 23 -0.40 -9.51 -21.89
C ALA A 23 -0.27 -10.45 -23.08
N ASP A 24 -0.92 -10.12 -24.20
CA ASP A 24 -0.82 -10.87 -25.46
C ASP A 24 0.61 -10.82 -26.01
N ARG A 25 1.25 -9.65 -25.95
CA ARG A 25 2.66 -9.47 -26.37
C ARG A 25 3.65 -10.20 -25.47
N GLU A 26 3.49 -10.11 -24.16
CA GLU A 26 4.39 -10.72 -23.18
C GLU A 26 4.24 -12.25 -23.16
N GLY A 27 3.00 -12.73 -23.24
CA GLY A 27 2.66 -14.15 -23.16
C GLY A 27 3.07 -14.80 -21.83
N GLY A 28 3.17 -16.13 -21.85
CA GLY A 28 3.62 -16.94 -20.72
C GLY A 28 2.78 -16.78 -19.44
N ALA A 29 3.38 -17.12 -18.30
CA ALA A 29 2.72 -17.07 -17.00
C ALA A 29 2.30 -15.65 -16.59
N ARG A 30 3.07 -14.64 -17.03
CA ARG A 30 2.81 -13.24 -16.69
C ARG A 30 1.63 -12.67 -17.49
N GLY A 31 1.57 -12.94 -18.79
CA GLY A 31 0.42 -12.60 -19.63
C GLY A 31 -0.85 -13.32 -19.17
N GLU A 32 -0.76 -14.61 -18.82
CA GLU A 32 -1.89 -15.38 -18.26
C GLU A 32 -2.45 -14.71 -17.00
N LEU A 33 -1.59 -14.28 -16.07
CA LEU A 33 -2.02 -13.59 -14.85
C LEU A 33 -2.82 -12.31 -15.16
N VAL A 34 -2.32 -11.48 -16.08
CA VAL A 34 -3.00 -10.22 -16.47
C VAL A 34 -4.39 -10.53 -17.01
N VAL A 35 -4.53 -11.48 -17.94
CA VAL A 35 -5.82 -11.85 -18.54
C VAL A 35 -6.81 -12.34 -17.49
N LEU A 36 -6.37 -13.22 -16.58
CA LEU A 36 -7.21 -13.74 -15.50
C LEU A 36 -7.68 -12.64 -14.56
N GLN A 37 -6.75 -11.78 -14.10
CA GLN A 37 -7.09 -10.73 -13.15
C GLN A 37 -7.94 -9.60 -13.78
N CYS A 38 -7.71 -9.22 -15.04
CA CYS A 38 -8.59 -8.29 -15.76
C CYS A 38 -10.00 -8.87 -15.92
N SER A 39 -10.12 -10.17 -16.30
CA SER A 39 -11.42 -10.84 -16.43
C SER A 39 -12.20 -10.90 -15.11
N LEU A 40 -11.49 -11.11 -13.99
CA LEU A 40 -12.07 -11.08 -12.64
C LEU A 40 -12.54 -9.67 -12.25
N ALA A 41 -11.73 -8.64 -12.54
CA ALA A 41 -12.03 -7.25 -12.23
C ALA A 41 -13.23 -6.72 -13.03
N ALA A 42 -13.26 -6.98 -14.34
CA ALA A 42 -14.35 -6.59 -15.24
C ALA A 42 -15.64 -7.42 -15.05
N ARG A 43 -15.59 -8.49 -14.22
CA ARG A 43 -16.68 -9.45 -14.01
C ARG A 43 -17.17 -10.11 -15.31
N THR A 44 -16.28 -10.25 -16.28
CA THR A 44 -16.57 -10.90 -17.56
C THR A 44 -16.42 -12.41 -17.49
N ALA A 45 -15.70 -12.93 -16.50
CA ALA A 45 -15.62 -14.36 -16.24
C ALA A 45 -17.00 -14.92 -15.84
N PRO A 46 -17.43 -16.06 -16.43
CA PRO A 46 -18.63 -16.78 -16.01
C PRO A 46 -18.62 -17.05 -14.50
N ALA A 47 -19.77 -16.92 -13.82
CA ALA A 47 -19.85 -17.00 -12.37
C ALA A 47 -19.28 -18.31 -11.79
N ASP A 48 -19.49 -19.41 -12.50
CA ASP A 48 -18.99 -20.75 -12.22
C ASP A 48 -17.46 -20.89 -12.42
N GLN A 49 -16.85 -20.00 -13.20
CA GLN A 49 -15.40 -20.02 -13.49
C GLN A 49 -14.60 -19.02 -12.64
N ARG A 50 -15.25 -18.07 -11.95
CA ARG A 50 -14.56 -17.04 -11.16
C ARG A 50 -13.63 -17.63 -10.11
N GLU A 51 -14.07 -18.66 -9.41
CA GLU A 51 -13.25 -19.33 -8.39
C GLU A 51 -12.04 -20.02 -9.02
N LEU A 52 -12.22 -20.68 -10.18
CA LEU A 52 -11.13 -21.31 -10.93
C LEU A 52 -10.10 -20.27 -11.37
N PHE A 53 -10.55 -19.12 -11.89
CA PHE A 53 -9.68 -18.03 -12.34
C PHE A 53 -8.92 -17.42 -11.16
N ALA A 54 -9.59 -17.18 -10.04
CA ALA A 54 -8.98 -16.65 -8.82
C ALA A 54 -7.93 -17.61 -8.26
N ARG A 55 -8.25 -18.92 -8.22
CA ARG A 55 -7.32 -19.95 -7.78
C ARG A 55 -6.09 -20.01 -8.69
N ARG A 56 -6.29 -20.04 -10.01
CA ARG A 56 -5.20 -20.07 -10.99
C ARG A 56 -4.32 -18.82 -10.91
N ALA A 57 -4.91 -17.63 -10.80
CA ALA A 57 -4.15 -16.39 -10.58
C ALA A 57 -3.31 -16.45 -9.29
N GLY A 58 -3.87 -16.98 -8.20
CA GLY A 58 -3.15 -17.19 -6.95
C GLY A 58 -2.00 -18.22 -7.06
N GLU A 59 -2.18 -19.28 -7.83
CA GLU A 59 -1.12 -20.25 -8.13
C GLU A 59 0.04 -19.60 -8.91
N LEU A 60 -0.28 -18.82 -9.95
CA LEU A 60 0.71 -18.09 -10.74
C LEU A 60 1.52 -17.12 -9.89
N VAL A 61 0.86 -16.31 -9.05
CA VAL A 61 1.54 -15.39 -8.12
C VAL A 61 2.41 -16.14 -7.10
N ARG A 62 1.94 -17.26 -6.56
CA ARG A 62 2.73 -18.06 -5.60
C ARG A 62 3.96 -18.68 -6.25
N ALA A 63 3.83 -19.15 -7.49
CA ALA A 63 4.92 -19.81 -8.21
C ALA A 63 5.97 -18.84 -8.75
N HIS A 64 5.55 -17.66 -9.25
CA HIS A 64 6.40 -16.76 -10.03
C HIS A 64 6.49 -15.33 -9.48
N GLY A 65 5.66 -14.96 -8.50
CA GLY A 65 5.52 -13.59 -8.03
C GLY A 65 6.83 -12.94 -7.60
N ALA A 66 7.71 -13.71 -6.96
CA ALA A 66 9.01 -13.23 -6.50
C ALA A 66 10.00 -12.93 -7.64
N GLU A 67 9.84 -13.58 -8.79
CA GLU A 67 10.70 -13.38 -9.96
C GLU A 67 10.28 -12.16 -10.78
N TRP A 68 9.01 -11.76 -10.69
CA TRP A 68 8.45 -10.66 -11.47
C TRP A 68 8.73 -9.28 -10.92
N THR A 69 9.17 -9.16 -9.66
CA THR A 69 9.39 -7.86 -9.03
C THR A 69 10.55 -7.91 -8.04
N PRO A 70 11.46 -6.93 -8.05
CA PRO A 70 12.53 -6.85 -7.05
C PRO A 70 12.01 -6.59 -5.64
N LEU A 71 10.78 -6.07 -5.50
CA LEU A 71 10.16 -5.76 -4.21
C LEU A 71 10.02 -7.00 -3.32
N ALA A 72 9.87 -8.19 -3.91
CA ALA A 72 9.67 -9.44 -3.16
C ALA A 72 10.83 -9.79 -2.21
N SER A 73 11.99 -9.15 -2.37
CA SER A 73 13.14 -9.34 -1.48
C SER A 73 13.08 -8.57 -0.16
N TYR A 74 12.17 -7.59 -0.02
CA TYR A 74 12.07 -6.73 1.18
C TYR A 74 10.64 -6.24 1.50
N ALA A 75 9.68 -6.57 0.66
CA ALA A 75 8.27 -6.24 0.84
C ALA A 75 7.41 -7.39 0.31
N ARG A 76 6.12 -7.37 0.66
CA ARG A 76 5.12 -8.28 0.14
C ARG A 76 4.30 -7.55 -0.94
N PRO A 77 4.59 -7.78 -2.23
CA PRO A 77 3.80 -7.21 -3.32
C PRO A 77 2.47 -7.96 -3.48
N THR A 78 1.43 -7.20 -3.80
CA THR A 78 0.12 -7.71 -4.19
C THR A 78 -0.12 -7.35 -5.66
N PHE A 79 -0.30 -8.37 -6.50
CA PHE A 79 -0.58 -8.18 -7.92
C PHE A 79 -2.07 -7.94 -8.16
N VAL A 80 -2.38 -6.83 -8.84
CA VAL A 80 -3.72 -6.44 -9.28
C VAL A 80 -3.66 -6.22 -10.79
N ARG A 81 -4.57 -6.86 -11.52
CA ARG A 81 -4.60 -6.85 -13.00
C ARG A 81 -3.23 -7.17 -13.64
N GLY A 82 -2.46 -8.02 -12.96
CA GLY A 82 -1.14 -8.51 -13.34
C GLY A 82 0.02 -7.57 -13.08
N PHE A 83 -0.15 -6.46 -12.36
CA PHE A 83 0.92 -5.53 -11.97
C PHE A 83 0.95 -5.32 -10.46
N VAL A 84 2.08 -4.89 -9.90
CA VAL A 84 2.14 -4.54 -8.47
C VAL A 84 1.43 -3.20 -8.28
N GLU A 85 0.27 -3.24 -7.64
CA GLU A 85 -0.50 -2.02 -7.31
C GLU A 85 -0.58 -1.79 -5.80
N GLU A 86 -0.35 -2.83 -5.01
CA GLU A 86 -0.32 -2.78 -3.55
C GLU A 86 1.00 -3.37 -3.03
N VAL A 87 1.57 -2.70 -2.03
CA VAL A 87 2.78 -3.16 -1.35
C VAL A 87 2.55 -3.15 0.16
N THR A 88 2.77 -4.30 0.81
CA THR A 88 2.91 -4.38 2.26
C THR A 88 4.39 -4.36 2.64
N ILE A 89 4.81 -3.40 3.47
CA ILE A 89 6.22 -3.16 3.79
C ILE A 89 6.40 -2.71 5.24
N ALA A 90 7.45 -3.16 5.91
CA ALA A 90 7.80 -2.66 7.24
C ALA A 90 8.29 -1.21 7.16
N LEU A 91 7.98 -0.40 8.19
CA LEU A 91 8.37 1.02 8.22
C LEU A 91 9.89 1.22 8.02
N ALA A 92 10.72 0.36 8.61
CA ALA A 92 12.17 0.42 8.48
C ALA A 92 12.66 0.20 7.05
N GLU A 93 12.05 -0.73 6.31
CA GLU A 93 12.38 -0.96 4.90
C GLU A 93 11.87 0.20 4.03
N LEU A 94 10.70 0.76 4.33
CA LEU A 94 10.15 1.92 3.63
C LEU A 94 11.06 3.14 3.76
N GLU A 95 11.58 3.42 4.96
CA GLU A 95 12.47 4.55 5.25
C GLU A 95 13.70 4.57 4.33
N GLY A 96 14.31 3.41 4.11
CA GLY A 96 15.51 3.25 3.29
C GLY A 96 15.25 3.11 1.78
N ARG A 97 14.01 2.79 1.37
CA ARG A 97 13.71 2.35 -0.01
C ARG A 97 12.55 3.04 -0.70
N ALA A 98 11.90 4.02 -0.07
CA ALA A 98 10.70 4.68 -0.60
C ALA A 98 10.80 5.00 -2.10
N GLU A 99 11.83 5.73 -2.55
CA GLU A 99 11.99 6.11 -3.96
C GLU A 99 12.18 4.92 -4.91
N THR A 100 12.82 3.85 -4.44
CA THR A 100 13.06 2.64 -5.24
C THR A 100 11.74 1.90 -5.53
N ILE A 101 10.77 1.93 -4.61
CA ILE A 101 9.46 1.28 -4.81
C ILE A 101 8.78 1.80 -6.07
N TRP A 102 8.66 3.13 -6.23
CA TRP A 102 7.97 3.71 -7.39
C TRP A 102 8.83 3.79 -8.65
N ARG A 103 10.15 3.63 -8.51
CA ARG A 103 11.05 3.45 -9.66
C ARG A 103 10.83 2.09 -10.29
N ASP A 104 10.76 1.05 -9.46
CA ASP A 104 10.66 -0.34 -9.90
C ASP A 104 9.19 -0.71 -10.22
N GLU A 105 8.23 -0.22 -9.43
CA GLU A 105 6.81 -0.50 -9.56
C GLU A 105 5.98 0.81 -9.61
N PRO A 106 5.98 1.52 -10.75
CA PRO A 106 5.36 2.84 -10.89
C PRO A 106 3.82 2.86 -10.76
N LEU A 107 3.18 1.69 -10.76
CA LEU A 107 1.73 1.48 -10.60
C LEU A 107 1.29 1.29 -9.14
N VAL A 108 2.21 1.25 -8.18
CA VAL A 108 1.88 1.14 -6.75
C VAL A 108 1.06 2.34 -6.30
N ARG A 109 -0.17 2.07 -5.87
CA ARG A 109 -1.16 3.05 -5.39
C ARG A 109 -1.70 2.76 -3.99
N THR A 110 -1.55 1.53 -3.52
CA THR A 110 -1.90 1.13 -2.16
C THR A 110 -0.64 0.79 -1.39
N LEU A 111 -0.49 1.38 -0.20
CA LEU A 111 0.64 1.11 0.68
C LEU A 111 0.11 0.61 2.02
N VAL A 112 0.58 -0.55 2.46
CA VAL A 112 0.33 -1.08 3.80
C VAL A 112 1.65 -1.05 4.56
N VAL A 113 1.76 -0.14 5.52
CA VAL A 113 2.98 0.01 6.33
C VAL A 113 2.82 -0.75 7.62
N THR A 114 3.68 -1.74 7.85
CA THR A 114 3.71 -2.52 9.09
C THR A 114 4.77 -2.00 10.05
N ASP A 115 4.75 -2.51 11.27
CA ASP A 115 5.78 -2.26 12.29
C ASP A 115 5.94 -0.81 12.71
N VAL A 116 4.92 0.02 12.48
CA VAL A 116 4.99 1.46 12.77
C VAL A 116 5.13 1.73 14.28
N ALA A 117 4.79 0.77 15.15
CA ALA A 117 4.97 0.91 16.59
C ALA A 117 6.41 0.66 17.06
N GLN A 118 7.29 0.03 16.27
CA GLN A 118 8.69 -0.19 16.66
C GLN A 118 9.45 1.12 16.88
N TYR A 119 8.95 2.22 16.32
CA TYR A 119 9.50 3.56 16.44
C TYR A 119 8.87 4.39 17.57
N ALA A 120 7.92 3.82 18.31
CA ALA A 120 7.38 4.42 19.53
C ALA A 120 8.43 4.31 20.65
N VAL A 121 9.37 5.26 20.69
CA VAL A 121 10.29 5.38 21.82
C VAL A 121 9.51 5.83 23.04
N ILE A 122 9.37 4.94 24.03
CA ILE A 122 8.83 5.30 25.34
C ILE A 122 9.75 6.37 25.93
N SER A 123 9.26 7.62 26.02
CA SER A 123 9.99 8.68 26.71
C SER A 123 10.13 8.27 28.18
N SER A 124 11.34 8.39 28.73
CA SER A 124 11.66 7.99 30.10
C SER A 124 10.89 8.79 31.17
N ASP A 125 10.26 9.89 30.78
CA ASP A 125 9.42 10.73 31.64
C ASP A 125 7.94 10.30 31.67
N GLY A 126 7.54 9.29 30.88
CA GLY A 126 6.19 8.75 30.84
C GLY A 126 5.12 9.72 30.32
N ARG A 127 5.51 10.89 29.80
CA ARG A 127 4.56 11.94 29.41
C ARG A 127 4.08 11.76 27.97
N TYR A 128 4.94 11.35 27.02
CA TYR A 128 4.55 11.16 25.63
C TYR A 128 5.45 10.13 24.90
N PRO A 129 5.18 8.82 25.00
CA PRO A 129 5.96 7.77 24.33
C PRO A 129 5.87 7.77 22.79
N TRP A 130 5.23 8.78 22.18
CA TRP A 130 4.87 8.77 20.77
C TRP A 130 5.26 10.04 20.00
N ALA A 131 5.86 11.04 20.65
CA ALA A 131 6.28 12.27 19.97
C ALA A 131 7.41 12.05 18.95
N ILE A 132 8.34 11.13 19.24
CA ILE A 132 9.46 10.79 18.33
C ILE A 132 8.95 9.99 17.11
N ALA A 133 8.02 9.05 17.33
CA ALA A 133 7.40 8.27 16.25
C ALA A 133 6.70 9.16 15.21
N ALA A 134 6.06 10.25 15.65
CA ALA A 134 5.39 11.19 14.75
C ALA A 134 6.38 11.85 13.78
N VAL A 135 7.54 12.30 14.27
CA VAL A 135 8.57 12.94 13.44
C VAL A 135 9.13 11.97 12.42
N THR A 136 9.43 10.72 12.82
CA THR A 136 9.93 9.71 11.89
C THR A 136 8.89 9.33 10.83
N LEU A 137 7.61 9.21 11.19
CA LEU A 137 6.55 8.91 10.23
C LEU A 137 6.34 10.07 9.22
N GLU A 138 6.36 11.32 9.68
CA GLU A 138 6.27 12.50 8.81
C GLU A 138 7.41 12.52 7.80
N ASP A 139 8.66 12.30 8.26
CA ASP A 139 9.85 12.28 7.41
C ASP A 139 9.81 11.14 6.38
N VAL A 140 9.40 9.93 6.78
CA VAL A 140 9.27 8.78 5.89
C VAL A 140 8.19 9.04 4.84
N PHE A 141 7.02 9.52 5.25
CA PHE A 141 5.93 9.80 4.32
C PHE A 141 6.24 10.97 3.40
N ALA A 142 7.02 11.96 3.82
CA ALA A 142 7.47 13.06 2.95
C ALA A 142 8.32 12.58 1.76
N ARG A 143 8.97 11.41 1.85
CA ARG A 143 9.73 10.79 0.75
C ARG A 143 8.88 10.05 -0.27
N ILE A 144 7.59 9.81 0.02
CA ILE A 144 6.66 9.21 -0.93
C ILE A 144 6.42 10.22 -2.06
N PRO A 145 6.53 9.83 -3.35
CA PRO A 145 6.27 10.76 -4.44
C PRO A 145 4.82 11.25 -4.41
N PRO A 146 4.57 12.58 -4.54
CA PRO A 146 3.24 13.13 -4.40
C PRO A 146 2.23 12.52 -5.37
N GLY A 147 1.05 12.15 -4.85
CA GLY A 147 -0.06 11.65 -5.64
C GLY A 147 0.10 10.24 -6.17
N LYS A 148 1.13 9.49 -5.74
CA LYS A 148 1.28 8.08 -6.06
C LYS A 148 0.40 7.18 -5.21
N VAL A 149 0.23 7.48 -3.93
CA VAL A 149 -0.57 6.67 -3.00
C VAL A 149 -1.98 7.22 -2.89
N THR A 150 -2.98 6.38 -3.17
CA THR A 150 -4.41 6.69 -3.02
C THR A 150 -5.04 5.96 -1.84
N SER A 151 -4.46 4.83 -1.40
CA SER A 151 -4.89 4.09 -0.22
C SER A 151 -3.71 3.79 0.70
N LEU A 152 -3.85 4.06 1.99
CA LEU A 152 -2.81 3.87 3.00
C LEU A 152 -3.38 3.10 4.20
N ALA A 153 -2.78 1.97 4.54
CA ALA A 153 -3.07 1.27 5.79
C ALA A 153 -1.82 1.26 6.68
N LEU A 154 -2.00 1.50 7.98
CA LEU A 154 -0.92 1.49 8.96
C LEU A 154 -1.17 0.39 9.98
N SER A 155 -0.36 -0.66 9.98
CA SER A 155 -0.43 -1.72 10.98
C SER A 155 0.63 -1.49 12.06
N PRO A 156 0.25 -1.30 13.34
CA PRO A 156 1.22 -1.15 14.42
C PRO A 156 2.08 -2.40 14.64
N PHE A 157 1.66 -3.56 14.14
CA PHE A 157 2.20 -4.84 14.57
C PHE A 157 3.09 -5.50 13.51
N ALA A 158 4.24 -5.99 13.98
CA ALA A 158 4.92 -7.12 13.36
C ALA A 158 4.22 -8.38 13.82
N GLU A 159 3.96 -9.32 12.92
CA GLU A 159 3.42 -10.66 13.26
C GLU A 159 4.25 -11.38 14.37
N ALA A 160 5.48 -10.92 14.66
CA ALA A 160 6.45 -11.62 15.49
C ALA A 160 6.84 -11.01 16.86
N THR A 161 6.41 -9.79 17.24
CA THR A 161 7.14 -9.06 18.32
C THR A 161 6.69 -9.27 19.78
N GLY A 162 5.53 -9.85 20.06
CA GLY A 162 5.16 -10.14 21.46
C GLY A 162 4.79 -8.92 22.33
N ILE A 163 4.92 -7.70 21.82
CA ILE A 163 4.67 -6.42 22.53
C ILE A 163 3.16 -6.09 22.52
N TRP A 164 2.31 -7.06 22.89
CA TRP A 164 0.87 -6.96 22.69
C TRP A 164 0.13 -6.22 23.82
N GLU A 165 0.60 -6.35 25.08
CA GLU A 165 -0.19 -5.92 26.24
C GLU A 165 -0.20 -4.41 26.52
N ASP A 166 0.85 -3.67 26.15
CA ASP A 166 0.94 -2.24 26.45
C ASP A 166 0.35 -1.35 25.34
N LEU A 167 0.48 -1.74 24.07
CA LEU A 167 -0.10 -1.02 22.93
C LEU A 167 -1.64 -1.08 22.92
N TYR A 168 -2.22 -2.20 23.35
CA TYR A 168 -3.68 -2.35 23.49
C TYR A 168 -4.30 -1.48 24.60
N ARG A 169 -3.50 -0.99 25.55
CA ARG A 169 -4.04 -0.16 26.65
C ARG A 169 -4.46 1.23 26.18
N ARG A 170 -3.92 1.75 25.06
CA ARG A 170 -4.23 3.10 24.54
C ARG A 170 -4.23 3.21 22.99
N PRO A 171 -5.08 2.45 22.28
CA PRO A 171 -5.15 2.48 20.82
C PRO A 171 -5.47 3.87 20.24
N ALA A 172 -6.20 4.71 20.99
CA ALA A 172 -6.55 6.05 20.57
C ALA A 172 -5.34 7.00 20.42
N ASP A 173 -4.30 6.83 21.24
CA ASP A 173 -3.11 7.70 21.21
C ASP A 173 -2.25 7.39 19.97
N PHE A 174 -2.00 6.10 19.71
CA PHE A 174 -1.33 5.63 18.50
C PHE A 174 -2.05 6.11 17.24
N GLY A 175 -3.37 5.96 17.24
CA GLY A 175 -4.23 6.41 16.15
C GLY A 175 -4.06 7.88 15.79
N ARG A 176 -4.11 8.75 16.80
CA ARG A 176 -3.96 10.21 16.62
C ARG A 176 -2.59 10.59 16.06
N VAL A 177 -1.53 9.89 16.47
CA VAL A 177 -0.16 10.12 15.98
C VAL A 177 -0.04 9.78 14.52
N CYS A 178 -0.57 8.62 14.13
CA CYS A 178 -0.62 8.21 12.73
C CYS A 178 -1.41 9.21 11.88
N VAL A 179 -2.59 9.64 12.36
CA VAL A 179 -3.39 10.65 11.66
C VAL A 179 -2.62 11.97 11.50
N ARG A 180 -1.95 12.45 12.56
CA ARG A 180 -1.15 13.67 12.51
C ARG A 180 -0.01 13.54 11.49
N ALA A 181 0.72 12.44 11.51
CA ALA A 181 1.83 12.24 10.58
C ALA A 181 1.35 12.22 9.12
N VAL A 182 0.23 11.55 8.84
CA VAL A 182 -0.37 11.55 7.50
C VAL A 182 -0.96 12.91 7.12
N ALA A 183 -1.46 13.69 8.09
CA ALA A 183 -1.93 15.05 7.86
C ALA A 183 -0.78 15.99 7.48
N GLY A 184 0.38 15.81 8.13
CA GLY A 184 1.59 16.61 7.92
C GLY A 184 2.34 16.30 6.63
N ALA A 185 2.14 15.13 6.01
CA ALA A 185 2.83 14.71 4.79
C ALA A 185 2.11 15.19 3.50
N PRO A 186 2.65 16.18 2.77
CA PRO A 186 1.98 16.72 1.56
C PRO A 186 1.90 15.70 0.42
N SER A 187 2.83 14.75 0.38
CA SER A 187 2.86 13.62 -0.55
C SER A 187 1.59 12.76 -0.50
N LEU A 188 0.97 12.68 0.68
CA LEU A 188 -0.23 11.90 0.97
C LEU A 188 -1.53 12.73 0.86
N ALA A 189 -1.48 13.92 0.25
CA ALA A 189 -2.65 14.78 0.08
C ALA A 189 -3.77 14.11 -0.73
N ARG A 190 -3.43 13.18 -1.64
CA ARG A 190 -4.37 12.43 -2.48
C ARG A 190 -4.81 11.08 -1.90
N VAL A 191 -4.45 10.76 -0.66
CA VAL A 191 -4.95 9.55 -0.01
C VAL A 191 -6.46 9.71 0.22
N GLU A 192 -7.23 8.84 -0.41
CA GLU A 192 -8.70 8.81 -0.34
C GLU A 192 -9.19 7.84 0.73
N GLU A 193 -8.40 6.80 0.98
CA GLU A 193 -8.68 5.76 1.96
C GLU A 193 -7.51 5.65 2.94
N ILE A 194 -7.82 5.75 4.23
CA ILE A 194 -6.87 5.56 5.32
C ILE A 194 -7.41 4.58 6.35
N VAL A 195 -6.65 3.53 6.63
CA VAL A 195 -6.99 2.52 7.63
C VAL A 195 -5.95 2.54 8.73
N ILE A 196 -6.35 2.91 9.95
CA ILE A 196 -5.52 2.84 11.14
C ILE A 196 -6.28 2.01 12.19
N PRO A 197 -5.75 0.84 12.60
CA PRO A 197 -6.35 0.00 13.63
C PRO A 197 -6.65 0.80 14.90
N GLY A 198 -7.85 0.61 15.45
CA GLY A 198 -8.32 1.34 16.63
C GLY A 198 -8.83 2.75 16.35
N VAL A 199 -8.85 3.20 15.09
CA VAL A 199 -9.37 4.51 14.66
C VAL A 199 -10.48 4.31 13.63
N PRO A 200 -11.72 4.04 14.08
CA PRO A 200 -12.83 3.72 13.18
C PRO A 200 -13.20 4.86 12.20
N ASP A 201 -12.77 6.09 12.48
CA ASP A 201 -12.98 7.24 11.59
C ASP A 201 -11.69 8.05 11.34
N ALA A 202 -10.63 7.33 10.94
CA ALA A 202 -9.34 7.94 10.63
C ALA A 202 -9.46 9.04 9.56
N ARG A 203 -10.41 8.90 8.62
CA ARG A 203 -10.63 9.86 7.54
C ARG A 203 -11.25 11.17 8.04
N ALA A 204 -12.26 11.14 8.91
CA ALA A 204 -12.81 12.37 9.48
C ALA A 204 -11.76 13.10 10.33
N LEU A 205 -10.98 12.36 11.12
CA LEU A 205 -9.88 12.94 11.90
C LEU A 205 -8.80 13.56 11.00
N LEU A 206 -8.47 12.91 9.88
CA LEU A 206 -7.53 13.46 8.90
C LEU A 206 -8.06 14.75 8.26
N ALA A 207 -9.36 14.80 7.92
CA ALA A 207 -10.00 16.01 7.39
C ALA A 207 -9.96 17.16 8.41
N GLU A 208 -10.29 16.88 9.68
CA GLU A 208 -10.20 17.84 10.78
C GLU A 208 -8.78 18.40 10.94
N GLN A 209 -7.76 17.52 10.97
CA GLN A 209 -6.34 17.93 11.10
C GLN A 209 -5.84 18.75 9.91
N ARG A 210 -6.34 18.48 8.69
CA ARG A 210 -6.02 19.26 7.50
C ARG A 210 -6.79 20.58 7.41
N GLY A 211 -7.67 20.88 8.37
CA GLY A 211 -8.56 22.04 8.31
C GLY A 211 -9.62 21.94 7.20
N ILE A 212 -9.85 20.73 6.68
CA ILE A 212 -10.85 20.45 5.64
C ILE A 212 -12.16 20.13 6.37
N ARG A 213 -13.20 20.94 6.18
CA ARG A 213 -14.54 20.61 6.70
C ARG A 213 -14.98 19.27 6.12
N ALA A 214 -15.30 18.30 6.99
CA ALA A 214 -15.87 17.04 6.57
C ALA A 214 -17.13 17.28 5.72
N PRO A 215 -17.33 16.56 4.60
CA PRO A 215 -18.58 16.62 3.86
C PRO A 215 -19.73 16.24 4.80
N ARG A 216 -20.77 17.07 4.83
CA ARG A 216 -21.99 16.85 5.61
C ARG A 216 -22.82 15.70 5.04
#